data_AF-A0A2V2R675-F1
#
_entry.id   AF-A0A2V2R675-F1
#
_cell.length_a   1.000
_cell.length_b   1.000
_cell.length_c   1.000
_cell.angle_alpha   90.00
_cell.angle_beta   90.00
_cell.angle_gamma   90.00
#
_symmetry.space_group_name_H-M   'P 1'
#
loop_
_entity.id
_entity.type
_entity.pdbx_description
1 polymer ?
#
loop_
_entity_poly.entity_id
_entity_poly.type
_entity_poly.pdbx_seq_one_letter_code
_entity_poly.pdbx_strand_id
1 'polypeptide(L)'
;DTANIGLIALEQKYYPLLVREVTASRVKQHFAGICKGNVERFELPNLGALNFLLHQSLGGGGTLSLMTDAQGKTFSTALLRMEIEVPDAEASSLGLS
;
A
#
# COMPACT_ATOMS: atom_id res chain seq x y z
N ASP A 1 4.12 10.14 -14.25
CA ASP A 1 3.60 8.78 -14.15
C ASP A 1 3.77 8.29 -12.72
N THR A 2 2.70 8.39 -11.93
CA THR A 2 2.70 8.05 -10.49
C THR A 2 1.32 7.52 -10.12
N ALA A 3 1.24 6.37 -9.47
CA ALA A 3 0.01 5.88 -8.85
C ALA A 3 -0.07 6.35 -7.40
N ASN A 4 -1.28 6.67 -6.93
CA ASN A 4 -1.54 7.04 -5.54
C ASN A 4 -2.47 5.99 -4.90
N ILE A 5 -2.08 5.43 -3.76
CA ILE A 5 -2.81 4.37 -3.06
C ILE A 5 -2.99 4.75 -1.59
N GLY A 6 -4.24 4.82 -1.14
CA GLY A 6 -4.59 4.97 0.26
C GLY A 6 -4.87 3.61 0.92
N LEU A 7 -4.36 3.43 2.13
CA LEU A 7 -4.66 2.31 3.02
C LEU A 7 -5.20 2.86 4.34
N ILE A 8 -6.47 2.59 4.64
CA ILE A 8 -7.11 3.02 5.89
C ILE A 8 -7.31 1.82 6.81
N ALA A 9 -7.01 1.99 8.10
CA ALA A 9 -7.29 0.97 9.10
C ALA A 9 -8.80 0.78 9.26
N LEU A 10 -9.25 -0.48 9.30
CA LEU A 10 -10.67 -0.80 9.52
C LEU A 10 -11.17 -0.29 10.88
N GLU A 11 -10.30 -0.36 11.89
CA GLU A 11 -10.49 0.22 13.21
C GLU A 11 -9.21 0.95 13.62
N GLN A 12 -9.36 2.04 14.39
CA GLN A 12 -8.21 2.87 14.81
C GLN A 12 -7.13 2.06 15.55
N LYS A 13 -7.52 1.00 16.26
CA LYS A 13 -6.59 0.12 17.00
C LYS A 13 -5.60 -0.64 16.09
N TYR A 14 -5.93 -0.83 14.81
CA TYR A 14 -5.03 -1.49 13.85
C TYR A 14 -4.02 -0.53 13.23
N TYR A 15 -4.21 0.79 13.33
CA TYR A 15 -3.35 1.77 12.68
C TYR A 15 -1.87 1.65 13.09
N PRO A 16 -1.51 1.48 14.40
CA PRO A 16 -0.11 1.29 14.79
C PRO A 16 0.54 0.06 14.14
N LEU A 17 -0.21 -1.03 13.99
CA LEU A 17 0.25 -2.23 13.30
C LEU A 17 0.53 -1.94 11.82
N LEU A 18 -0.37 -1.24 11.14
CA LEU A 18 -0.17 -0.85 9.73
C LEU A 18 1.04 0.07 9.56
N VAL A 19 1.25 1.03 10.45
CA VAL A 19 2.43 1.92 10.43
C VAL A 19 3.72 1.11 10.54
N ARG A 20 3.75 0.09 11.41
CA ARG A 20 4.90 -0.79 11.62
C ARG A 20 5.17 -1.70 10.41
N GLU A 21 4.14 -2.35 9.89
CA GLU A 21 4.30 -3.43 8.92
C GLU A 21 4.19 -2.99 7.45
N VAL A 22 3.42 -1.95 7.14
CA VAL A 22 3.19 -1.48 5.76
C VAL A 22 4.12 -0.32 5.44
N THR A 23 5.41 -0.64 5.37
CA THR A 23 6.47 0.35 5.10
C THR A 23 6.62 0.63 3.61
N ALA A 24 7.22 1.78 3.26
CA ALA A 24 7.51 2.11 1.86
C ALA A 24 8.38 1.04 1.16
N SER A 25 9.34 0.45 1.88
CA SER A 25 10.20 -0.61 1.34
C SER A 25 9.44 -1.90 1.08
N ARG A 26 8.54 -2.32 1.98
CA ARG A 26 7.71 -3.52 1.78
C ARG A 26 6.69 -3.31 0.67
N VAL A 27 6.07 -2.13 0.57
CA VAL A 27 5.20 -1.78 -0.56
C VAL A 27 5.99 -1.79 -1.87
N LYS A 28 7.21 -1.23 -1.90
CA LYS A 28 8.08 -1.28 -3.09
C LYS A 28 8.39 -2.72 -3.51
N GLN A 29 8.67 -3.60 -2.55
CA GLN A 29 8.91 -5.03 -2.80
C GLN A 29 7.65 -5.74 -3.31
N HIS A 30 6.49 -5.47 -2.70
CA HIS A 30 5.21 -6.04 -3.11
C HIS A 30 4.85 -5.69 -4.56
N PHE A 31 5.16 -4.46 -4.98
CA PHE A 31 4.98 -3.99 -6.35
C PHE A 31 6.23 -4.16 -7.22
N ALA A 32 7.18 -5.03 -6.84
CA ALA A 32 8.34 -5.33 -7.67
C ALA A 32 7.88 -5.83 -9.06
N GLY A 33 8.51 -5.33 -10.11
CA GLY A 33 8.10 -5.61 -11.49
C GLY A 33 7.06 -4.63 -12.05
N ILE A 34 6.24 -3.99 -11.20
CA ILE A 34 5.24 -2.99 -11.60
C ILE A 34 5.76 -1.56 -11.35
N CYS A 35 6.11 -1.24 -10.11
CA CYS A 35 6.67 0.06 -9.76
C CYS A 35 8.17 0.06 -10.06
N LYS A 36 8.63 0.89 -11.02
CA LYS A 36 10.04 1.00 -11.37
C LYS A 36 10.77 2.10 -10.60
N GLY A 37 10.08 3.17 -10.21
CA GLY A 37 10.61 4.30 -9.45
C GLY A 37 10.51 4.15 -7.93
N ASN A 38 10.72 5.22 -7.18
CA ASN A 38 10.64 5.18 -5.72
C ASN A 38 9.20 4.96 -5.22
N VAL A 39 9.07 4.59 -3.94
CA VAL A 39 7.81 4.62 -3.20
C VAL A 39 7.94 5.60 -2.05
N GLU A 40 7.03 6.57 -1.98
CA GLU A 40 6.90 7.49 -0.85
C GLU A 40 5.72 7.06 0.02
N ARG A 41 5.84 7.21 1.35
CA ARG A 41 4.79 6.90 2.32
C ARG A 41 4.51 8.13 3.18
N PHE A 42 3.23 8.45 3.32
CA PHE A 42 2.73 9.52 4.17
C PHE A 42 1.80 8.94 5.23
N GLU A 43 1.99 9.35 6.47
CA GLU A 43 1.13 8.95 7.59
C GLU A 43 0.01 9.99 7.80
N LEU A 44 -1.22 9.50 7.97
CA LEU A 44 -2.40 10.31 8.21
C LEU A 44 -3.04 9.87 9.55
N PRO A 45 -2.40 10.16 10.70
CA PRO A 45 -2.78 9.59 11.99
C PRO A 45 -4.22 9.94 12.41
N ASN A 46 -4.68 11.14 12.07
CA ASN A 46 -6.06 11.61 12.34
C ASN A 46 -7.12 10.80 11.58
N LEU A 47 -6.74 10.13 10.49
CA LEU A 47 -7.61 9.28 9.69
C LEU A 47 -7.34 7.78 9.94
N GLY A 48 -6.33 7.44 10.74
CA GLY A 48 -5.87 6.06 10.88
C GLY A 48 -5.40 5.46 9.55
N ALA A 49 -4.76 6.26 8.69
CA ALA A 49 -4.45 5.87 7.32
C ALA A 49 -2.98 6.10 6.91
N LEU A 50 -2.58 5.39 5.87
CA LEU A 50 -1.31 5.54 5.14
C LEU A 50 -1.62 5.89 3.69
N ASN A 51 -0.80 6.74 3.08
CA ASN A 51 -0.89 7.06 1.67
C ASN A 51 0.45 6.80 0.98
N PHE A 52 0.42 6.17 -0.19
CA PHE A 52 1.61 5.80 -0.94
C PHE A 52 1.62 6.39 -2.33
N LEU A 53 2.76 6.95 -2.73
CA LEU A 53 3.02 7.33 -4.12
C LEU A 53 3.99 6.33 -4.74
N LEU A 54 3.58 5.65 -5.80
CA LEU A 54 4.40 4.71 -6.55
C LEU A 54 4.83 5.38 -7.85
N HIS A 55 6.12 5.71 -7.98
CA HIS A 55 6.62 6.40 -9.16
C HIS A 55 6.92 5.43 -10.31
N GLN A 56 6.75 5.89 -11.55
CA GLN A 56 7.00 5.12 -12.77
C GLN A 56 6.28 3.76 -12.76
N SER A 57 4.98 3.79 -12.47
CA SER A 57 4.15 2.60 -12.27
C SER A 57 3.00 2.45 -13.28
N LEU A 58 2.76 3.42 -14.17
CA LEU A 58 1.70 3.36 -15.20
C LEU A 58 2.26 3.27 -16.63
N GLY A 59 3.55 2.97 -16.80
CA GLY A 59 4.13 2.59 -18.09
C GLY A 59 4.92 3.68 -18.84
N GLY A 60 5.21 4.83 -18.20
CA GLY A 60 6.26 5.75 -18.63
C GLY A 60 6.25 6.18 -20.11
N GLY A 61 5.31 7.03 -20.52
CA GLY A 61 5.39 7.75 -21.80
C GLY A 61 4.04 7.95 -22.45
N GLY A 62 3.72 9.20 -22.82
CA GLY A 62 2.55 9.49 -23.64
C GLY A 62 2.51 8.56 -24.86
N THR A 63 1.33 8.04 -25.18
CA THR A 63 0.99 7.18 -26.33
C THR A 63 1.21 5.65 -26.30
N LEU A 64 1.59 4.97 -25.21
CA LEU A 64 1.64 3.47 -25.26
C LEU A 64 1.45 2.70 -23.92
N SER A 65 0.51 3.11 -23.06
CA SER A 65 0.11 2.28 -21.91
C SER A 65 -1.15 1.47 -22.22
N LEU A 66 -0.97 0.23 -22.70
CA LEU A 66 -1.99 -0.84 -22.68
C LEU A 66 -2.12 -1.44 -21.26
N MET A 67 -2.13 -0.60 -20.23
CA MET A 67 -2.42 -1.02 -18.86
C MET A 67 -3.79 -0.45 -18.48
N THR A 68 -4.81 -1.31 -18.47
CA THR A 68 -6.23 -1.00 -18.27
C THR A 68 -6.58 -0.53 -16.85
N ASP A 69 -5.65 0.05 -16.09
CA ASP A 69 -5.92 0.57 -14.73
C ASP A 69 -5.73 2.08 -14.64
N ALA A 70 -6.41 2.83 -15.52
CA ALA A 70 -6.50 4.29 -15.41
C ALA A 70 -7.28 4.78 -14.15
N GLN A 71 -7.83 3.86 -13.33
CA GLN A 71 -8.70 4.20 -12.20
C GLN A 71 -8.13 3.80 -10.81
N GLY A 72 -6.91 3.26 -10.72
CA GLY A 72 -6.26 2.93 -9.43
C GLY A 72 -6.94 1.80 -8.63
N LYS A 73 -7.95 1.14 -9.18
CA LYS A 73 -8.70 0.05 -8.52
C LYS A 73 -7.85 -1.21 -8.42
N THR A 74 -7.00 -1.45 -9.42
CA THR A 74 -6.13 -2.63 -9.43
C THR A 74 -5.01 -2.46 -8.41
N PHE A 75 -4.40 -1.27 -8.31
CA PHE A 75 -3.35 -0.99 -7.33
C PHE A 75 -3.84 -1.10 -5.87
N SER A 76 -5.00 -0.53 -5.54
CA SER A 76 -5.56 -0.65 -4.19
C SER A 76 -5.89 -2.11 -3.84
N THR A 77 -6.49 -2.85 -4.77
CA THR A 77 -6.79 -4.28 -4.58
C THR A 77 -5.51 -5.11 -4.45
N ALA A 78 -4.47 -4.76 -5.20
CA ALA A 78 -3.17 -5.43 -5.09
C ALA A 78 -2.51 -5.15 -3.74
N LEU A 79 -2.56 -3.91 -3.22
CA LEU A 79 -2.00 -3.59 -1.90
C LEU A 79 -2.70 -4.36 -0.78
N LEU A 80 -4.03 -4.55 -0.85
CA LEU A 80 -4.78 -5.35 0.13
C LEU A 80 -4.39 -6.84 0.15
N ARG A 81 -3.63 -7.33 -0.83
CA ARG A 81 -3.07 -8.70 -0.85
C ARG A 81 -1.67 -8.78 -0.25
N MET A 82 -1.09 -7.67 0.20
CA MET A 82 0.20 -7.68 0.89
C MET A 82 0.06 -8.36 2.25
N GLU A 83 0.83 -9.41 2.48
CA GLU A 83 0.87 -10.11 3.76
C GLU A 83 1.81 -9.40 4.76
N ILE A 84 1.38 -9.39 6.02
CA ILE A 84 2.16 -8.88 7.16
C ILE A 84 2.24 -9.98 8.22
N GLU A 85 3.38 -10.07 8.89
CA GLU A 85 3.60 -11.06 9.95
C GLU A 85 3.26 -10.41 11.29
N VAL A 86 2.43 -11.09 12.08
CA VAL A 86 2.00 -10.61 13.40
C VAL A 86 2.12 -11.76 14.38
N PRO A 87 2.81 -11.59 15.52
CA PRO A 87 2.86 -12.64 16.55
C PRO A 87 1.46 -13.01 17.05
N ASP A 88 1.21 -14.31 17.27
CA ASP A 88 -0.11 -14.83 17.71
C ASP A 88 -0.68 -14.09 18.92
N ALA A 89 0.16 -13.81 19.91
CA ALA A 89 -0.26 -13.08 21.11
C ALA A 89 -0.77 -11.66 20.80
N GLU A 90 -0.13 -10.96 19.85
CA GLU A 90 -0.56 -9.64 19.40
C GLU A 90 -1.83 -9.74 18.55
N ALA A 91 -1.89 -10.70 17.62
CA ALA A 91 -3.07 -10.97 16.80
C ALA A 91 -4.32 -11.26 17.65
N SER A 92 -4.19 -12.10 18.68
CA SER A 92 -5.27 -12.37 19.64
C SER A 92 -5.66 -11.13 20.44
N SER A 93 -4.70 -10.29 20.87
CA SER A 93 -5.01 -9.05 21.58
C SER A 93 -5.76 -8.02 20.72
N LEU A 94 -5.55 -8.06 19.40
CA LEU A 94 -6.21 -7.21 18.42
C LEU A 94 -7.54 -7.80 17.90
N GLY A 95 -7.84 -9.07 18.20
CA GLY A 95 -9.03 -9.76 17.70
C GLY A 95 -8.94 -10.19 16.24
N LEU A 96 -7.72 -10.47 15.75
CA LEU A 96 -7.45 -10.93 14.37
C LEU A 96 -7.37 -12.46 14.22
N SER A 97 -7.44 -13.20 15.34
CA SER A 97 -7.37 -14.66 15.43
C SER A 97 -8.73 -15.33 15.51
#